data_AF-A0A9E3BCA8-F1
#
_entry.id   AF-A0A9E3BCA8-F1
#
_cell.length_a   1.000
_cell.length_b   1.000
_cell.length_c   1.000
_cell.angle_alpha   90.00
_cell.angle_beta   90.00
_cell.angle_gamma   90.00
#
_symmetry.space_group_name_H-M   'P 1'
#
loop_
_entity.id
_entity.type
_entity.pdbx_description
1 polymer ?
#
loop_
_entity_poly.entity_id
_entity_poly.type
_entity_poly.pdbx_seq_one_letter_code
_entity_poly.pdbx_strand_id
1 'polypeptide(L)'
;MHFNLYNWLFQDPLAAGGGTTAEPFHLLWPYLIFCLAGLLICFYYSVEGRKRFVKDKPILKYMLDRYLGWFAVICFIGLPIIGARVTLDGYFFAWRLWRYLWFVGLLTWAVLWIIYLVRTYPKERANYIAYQNRQQYIPKGNKRKAKATSR
;
A
#
# COMPACT_ATOMS: atom_id res chain seq x y z
N MET A 1 -20.46 -33.40 -10.97
CA MET A 1 -20.81 -32.00 -10.62
C MET A 1 -19.91 -31.07 -11.43
N HIS A 2 -20.47 -30.32 -12.36
CA HIS A 2 -19.68 -29.38 -13.18
C HIS A 2 -19.58 -28.05 -12.42
N PHE A 3 -18.40 -27.71 -11.93
CA PHE A 3 -18.16 -26.41 -11.30
C PHE A 3 -18.21 -25.31 -12.37
N ASN A 4 -19.10 -24.34 -12.19
CA ASN A 4 -19.21 -23.20 -13.09
C ASN A 4 -18.57 -21.97 -12.42
N LEU A 5 -17.34 -21.66 -12.82
CA LEU A 5 -16.55 -20.54 -12.29
C LEU A 5 -17.28 -19.19 -12.43
N TYR A 6 -17.96 -18.97 -13.56
CA TYR A 6 -18.64 -17.71 -13.85
C TYR A 6 -19.75 -17.46 -12.84
N ASN A 7 -20.64 -18.44 -12.67
CA ASN A 7 -21.73 -18.32 -11.70
C ASN A 7 -21.16 -18.16 -10.28
N TRP A 8 -20.11 -18.89 -9.92
CA TRP A 8 -19.53 -18.73 -8.59
C TRP A 8 -18.92 -17.34 -8.33
N LEU A 9 -18.28 -16.72 -9.33
CA LEU A 9 -17.57 -15.45 -9.17
C LEU A 9 -18.50 -14.23 -9.20
N PHE A 10 -19.53 -14.27 -10.04
CA PHE A 10 -20.42 -13.16 -10.36
C PHE A 10 -21.81 -13.27 -9.70
N GLN A 11 -22.08 -14.34 -8.95
CA GLN A 11 -23.32 -14.46 -8.19
C GLN A 11 -23.27 -13.63 -6.91
N ASP A 12 -24.36 -12.91 -6.66
CA ASP A 12 -24.58 -12.14 -5.44
C ASP A 12 -24.72 -13.09 -4.22
N PRO A 13 -24.32 -12.63 -3.02
CA PRO A 13 -24.31 -13.47 -1.84
C PRO A 13 -25.71 -13.90 -1.38
N LEU A 14 -26.76 -13.17 -1.74
CA LEU A 14 -28.15 -13.54 -1.45
C LEU A 14 -28.58 -14.73 -2.32
N ALA A 15 -28.38 -14.66 -3.63
CA ALA A 15 -28.65 -15.79 -4.52
C ALA A 15 -27.77 -17.01 -4.20
N ALA A 16 -26.53 -16.80 -3.76
CA ALA A 16 -25.63 -17.87 -3.37
C ALA A 16 -26.03 -18.59 -2.07
N GLY A 17 -26.74 -17.90 -1.16
CA GLY A 17 -27.21 -18.49 0.10
C GLY A 17 -28.61 -19.12 0.03
N GLY A 18 -29.19 -19.22 -1.17
CA GLY A 18 -30.53 -19.80 -1.37
C GLY A 18 -31.68 -18.79 -1.34
N GLY A 19 -31.37 -17.49 -1.43
CA GLY A 19 -32.35 -16.41 -1.62
C GLY A 19 -33.00 -15.88 -0.35
N THR A 20 -32.98 -16.63 0.75
CA THR A 20 -33.57 -16.23 2.05
C THR A 20 -32.53 -15.77 3.07
N THR A 21 -31.31 -16.30 2.97
CA THR A 21 -30.17 -15.90 3.79
C THR A 21 -28.96 -15.65 2.90
N ALA A 22 -28.19 -14.62 3.22
CA ALA A 22 -26.93 -14.38 2.53
C ALA A 22 -25.89 -15.44 2.96
N GLU A 23 -25.02 -15.84 2.04
CA GLU A 23 -23.88 -16.72 2.35
C GLU A 23 -23.07 -16.16 3.53
N PRO A 24 -22.61 -16.96 4.50
CA PRO A 24 -21.74 -16.46 5.57
C PRO A 24 -20.36 -16.07 5.04
N PHE A 25 -19.87 -14.88 5.40
CA PHE A 25 -18.51 -14.45 5.05
C PHE A 25 -17.51 -14.82 6.16
N HIS A 26 -16.89 -15.99 6.04
CA HIS A 26 -15.95 -16.52 7.04
C HIS A 26 -14.67 -15.68 7.22
N LEU A 27 -14.27 -14.93 6.18
CA LEU A 27 -13.03 -14.12 6.18
C LEU A 27 -13.26 -12.66 6.59
N LEU A 28 -14.45 -12.31 7.11
CA LEU A 28 -14.81 -10.94 7.48
C LEU A 28 -13.83 -10.34 8.48
N TRP A 29 -13.62 -11.03 9.61
CA TRP A 29 -12.78 -10.53 10.69
C TRP A 29 -11.30 -10.44 10.32
N PRO A 30 -10.66 -11.49 9.76
CA PRO A 30 -9.27 -11.38 9.33
C PRO A 30 -9.04 -10.25 8.31
N TYR A 31 -9.96 -10.09 7.35
CA TYR A 31 -9.88 -9.03 6.34
C TYR A 31 -9.98 -7.64 6.97
N LEU A 32 -10.97 -7.44 7.84
CA LEU A 32 -11.20 -6.15 8.50
C LEU A 32 -10.04 -5.77 9.41
N ILE A 33 -9.53 -6.72 10.21
CA ILE A 33 -8.34 -6.53 11.05
C ILE A 33 -7.15 -6.16 10.18
N PHE A 34 -6.94 -6.86 9.06
CA PHE A 34 -5.83 -6.57 8.14
C PHE A 34 -5.91 -5.14 7.58
N CYS A 35 -7.07 -4.70 7.08
CA CYS A 35 -7.24 -3.35 6.55
C CYS A 35 -7.04 -2.28 7.63
N LEU A 36 -7.62 -2.46 8.82
CA LEU A 36 -7.48 -1.50 9.93
C LEU A 36 -6.05 -1.43 10.46
N ALA A 37 -5.43 -2.58 10.74
CA ALA A 37 -4.03 -2.63 11.18
C ALA A 37 -3.10 -2.04 10.11
N GLY A 38 -3.35 -2.35 8.83
CA GLY A 38 -2.58 -1.81 7.73
C GLY A 38 -2.64 -0.28 7.64
N LEU A 39 -3.84 0.30 7.77
CA LEU A 39 -4.01 1.75 7.82
C LEU A 39 -3.37 2.37 9.06
N LEU A 40 -3.48 1.72 10.22
CA LEU A 40 -2.88 2.18 11.46
C LEU A 40 -1.35 2.21 11.37
N ILE A 41 -0.73 1.20 10.74
CA ILE A 41 0.71 1.17 10.45
C ILE A 41 1.10 2.34 9.53
N CYS A 42 0.32 2.59 8.47
CA CYS A 42 0.57 3.71 7.57
C CYS A 42 0.46 5.07 8.28
N PHE A 43 -0.55 5.21 9.14
CA PHE A 43 -0.76 6.40 9.96
C PHE A 43 0.40 6.63 10.94
N TYR A 44 0.77 5.60 11.69
CA TYR A 44 1.89 5.64 12.62
C TYR A 44 3.20 6.03 11.93
N TYR A 45 3.47 5.42 10.76
CA TYR A 45 4.63 5.75 9.96
C TYR A 45 4.61 7.22 9.49
N SER A 46 3.47 7.72 9.02
CA SER A 46 3.34 9.10 8.53
C SER A 46 3.56 10.14 9.63
N VAL A 47 3.03 9.90 10.84
CA VAL A 47 3.06 10.85 11.95
C VAL A 47 4.39 10.81 12.71
N GLU A 48 4.83 9.62 13.11
CA GLU A 48 6.00 9.44 13.98
C GLU A 48 7.17 8.74 13.28
N GLY A 49 6.89 7.65 12.57
CA GLY A 49 7.92 6.77 12.04
C GLY A 49 8.88 7.49 11.08
N ARG A 50 8.34 8.37 10.23
CA ARG A 50 9.08 9.19 9.27
C ARG A 50 10.10 10.11 9.95
N LYS A 51 9.73 10.70 11.10
CA LYS A 51 10.58 11.62 11.87
C LYS A 51 11.63 10.88 12.70
N ARG A 52 11.26 9.72 13.26
CA ARG A 52 12.09 8.97 14.21
C ARG A 52 13.09 8.03 13.54
N PHE A 53 12.69 7.30 12.50
CA PHE A 53 13.51 6.21 11.93
C PHE A 53 14.18 6.56 10.60
N VAL A 54 13.66 7.56 9.88
CA VAL A 54 14.05 7.80 8.48
C VAL A 54 14.57 9.21 8.18
N LYS A 55 14.85 9.98 9.24
CA LYS A 55 15.34 11.36 9.15
C LYS A 55 16.61 11.49 8.30
N ASP A 56 17.60 10.63 8.54
CA ASP A 56 18.93 10.74 7.94
C ASP A 56 19.14 9.77 6.75
N LYS A 57 18.11 9.03 6.35
CA LYS A 57 18.16 7.99 5.31
C LYS A 57 17.18 8.30 4.17
N PRO A 58 17.52 9.21 3.24
CA PRO A 58 16.58 9.70 2.23
C PRO A 58 16.07 8.62 1.28
N ILE A 59 16.89 7.62 0.95
CA ILE A 59 16.46 6.48 0.09
C ILE A 59 15.37 5.67 0.80
N LEU A 60 15.59 5.33 2.07
CA LEU A 60 14.67 4.52 2.85
C LEU A 60 13.35 5.28 3.08
N LYS A 61 13.42 6.61 3.18
CA LYS A 61 12.25 7.49 3.27
C LYS A 61 11.45 7.47 1.98
N TYR A 62 12.10 7.69 0.85
CA TYR A 62 11.45 7.68 -0.46
C TYR A 62 10.77 6.33 -0.73
N MET A 63 11.48 5.24 -0.44
CA MET A 63 10.98 3.89 -0.54
C MET A 63 9.74 3.69 0.34
N LEU A 64 9.85 3.89 1.66
CA LEU A 64 8.72 3.65 2.57
C LEU A 64 7.53 4.56 2.26
N ASP A 65 7.75 5.86 1.98
CA ASP A 65 6.67 6.79 1.60
C ASP A 65 5.90 6.28 0.36
N ARG A 66 6.59 5.75 -0.65
CA ARG A 66 5.97 5.20 -1.86
C ARG A 66 5.19 3.92 -1.58
N TYR A 67 5.77 2.97 -0.86
CA TYR A 67 5.18 1.64 -0.68
C TYR A 67 4.07 1.62 0.38
N LEU A 68 4.26 2.29 1.52
CA LEU A 68 3.19 2.47 2.51
C LEU A 68 2.05 3.33 1.95
N GLY A 69 2.34 4.28 1.05
CA GLY A 69 1.31 5.03 0.32
C GLY A 69 0.41 4.11 -0.50
N TRP A 70 0.98 3.27 -1.37
CA TRP A 70 0.19 2.30 -2.15
C TRP A 70 -0.51 1.27 -1.28
N PHE A 71 0.13 0.81 -0.20
CA PHE A 71 -0.48 -0.10 0.75
C PHE A 71 -1.71 0.53 1.44
N ALA A 72 -1.62 1.80 1.84
CA ALA A 72 -2.74 2.54 2.40
C ALA A 72 -3.90 2.64 1.41
N VAL A 73 -3.62 2.90 0.12
CA VAL A 73 -4.65 2.92 -0.94
C VAL A 73 -5.35 1.56 -1.06
N ILE A 74 -4.60 0.46 -1.06
CA ILE A 74 -5.17 -0.90 -1.13
C ILE A 74 -6.06 -1.18 0.10
N CYS A 75 -5.59 -0.85 1.30
CA CYS A 75 -6.38 -1.02 2.53
C CYS A 75 -7.62 -0.12 2.55
N PHE A 76 -7.52 1.11 2.03
CA PHE A 76 -8.64 2.04 1.95
C PHE A 76 -9.70 1.58 0.96
N ILE A 77 -9.32 1.00 -0.18
CA ILE A 77 -10.23 0.38 -1.15
C ILE A 77 -10.86 -0.91 -0.58
N GLY A 78 -10.16 -1.62 0.30
CA GLY A 78 -10.69 -2.83 0.94
C GLY A 78 -11.89 -2.56 1.86
N LEU A 79 -11.92 -1.40 2.54
CA LEU A 79 -13.01 -1.03 3.46
C LEU A 79 -14.40 -0.88 2.80
N PRO A 80 -14.59 -0.17 1.67
CA PRO A 80 -15.87 -0.12 1.00
C PRO A 80 -16.27 -1.46 0.39
N ILE A 81 -15.32 -2.31 -0.02
CA ILE A 81 -15.63 -3.66 -0.53
C ILE A 81 -16.20 -4.55 0.58
N ILE A 82 -15.62 -4.50 1.79
CA ILE A 82 -16.17 -5.25 2.93
C ILE A 82 -17.47 -4.63 3.43
N GLY A 83 -17.59 -3.29 3.42
CA GLY A 83 -18.82 -2.58 3.75
C GLY A 83 -19.96 -2.97 2.82
N ALA A 84 -19.73 -2.97 1.50
CA ALA A 84 -20.69 -3.42 0.50
C ALA A 84 -21.13 -4.87 0.74
N ARG A 85 -20.25 -5.73 1.26
CA ARG A 85 -20.61 -7.10 1.60
C ARG A 85 -21.47 -7.24 2.87
N VAL A 86 -21.45 -6.26 3.77
CA VAL A 86 -22.24 -6.33 5.01
C VAL A 86 -23.59 -5.65 4.82
N THR A 87 -23.65 -4.60 4.00
CA THR A 87 -24.84 -3.75 3.88
C THR A 87 -25.58 -3.88 2.56
N LEU A 88 -24.95 -4.43 1.50
CA LEU A 88 -25.47 -4.42 0.13
C LEU A 88 -25.47 -5.82 -0.51
N ASP A 89 -25.94 -6.84 0.22
CA ASP A 89 -25.89 -8.26 -0.18
C ASP A 89 -26.58 -8.61 -1.52
N GLY A 90 -27.51 -7.78 -2.00
CA GLY A 90 -28.17 -7.99 -3.31
C GLY A 90 -27.53 -7.24 -4.47
N TYR A 91 -26.45 -6.48 -4.25
CA TYR A 91 -25.91 -5.55 -5.25
C TYR A 91 -24.57 -6.01 -5.84
N PHE A 92 -24.26 -5.47 -7.01
CA PHE A 92 -23.05 -5.74 -7.80
C PHE A 92 -21.73 -5.63 -7.03
N PHE A 93 -21.64 -4.71 -6.07
CA PHE A 93 -20.44 -4.51 -5.27
C PHE A 93 -20.21 -5.57 -4.18
N ALA A 94 -21.21 -6.37 -3.82
CA ALA A 94 -21.08 -7.48 -2.87
C ALA A 94 -20.59 -8.78 -3.50
N TRP A 95 -20.38 -8.79 -4.82
CA TRP A 95 -19.94 -9.97 -5.57
C TRP A 95 -18.54 -10.45 -5.15
N ARG A 96 -18.32 -11.76 -5.26
CA ARG A 96 -17.03 -12.37 -4.88
C ARG A 96 -15.86 -11.80 -5.68
N LEU A 97 -16.11 -11.48 -6.96
CA LEU A 97 -15.16 -10.86 -7.89
C LEU A 97 -14.33 -9.75 -7.24
N TRP A 98 -14.97 -8.78 -6.57
CA TRP A 98 -14.29 -7.59 -6.03
C TRP A 98 -13.24 -7.93 -4.98
N ARG A 99 -13.54 -8.92 -4.13
CA ARG A 99 -12.63 -9.37 -3.08
C ARG A 99 -11.42 -10.09 -3.67
N TYR A 100 -11.63 -10.93 -4.68
CA TYR A 100 -10.54 -11.61 -5.38
C TYR A 100 -9.70 -10.62 -6.20
N LEU A 101 -10.32 -9.65 -6.83
CA LEU A 101 -9.61 -8.59 -7.57
C LEU A 101 -8.77 -7.74 -6.61
N TRP A 102 -9.31 -7.40 -5.44
CA TRP A 102 -8.55 -6.76 -4.37
C TRP A 102 -7.37 -7.63 -3.90
N PHE A 103 -7.59 -8.94 -3.70
CA PHE A 103 -6.54 -9.87 -3.26
C PHE A 103 -5.43 -10.01 -4.32
N VAL A 104 -5.80 -10.06 -5.60
CA VAL A 104 -4.85 -10.03 -6.73
C VAL A 104 -4.07 -8.72 -6.74
N GLY A 105 -4.72 -7.59 -6.46
CA GLY A 105 -4.07 -6.29 -6.30
C GLY A 105 -3.04 -6.28 -5.17
N LEU A 106 -3.40 -6.83 -4.01
CA LEU A 106 -2.51 -6.99 -2.86
C LEU A 106 -1.31 -7.88 -3.21
N LEU A 107 -1.56 -9.02 -3.86
CA LEU A 107 -0.52 -9.95 -4.27
C LEU A 107 0.44 -9.32 -5.28
N THR A 108 -0.10 -8.59 -6.26
CA THR A 108 0.70 -7.85 -7.25
C THR A 108 1.56 -6.79 -6.58
N TRP A 109 1.00 -6.04 -5.63
CA TRP A 109 1.74 -5.07 -4.83
C TRP A 109 2.87 -5.73 -4.04
N ALA A 110 2.60 -6.87 -3.39
CA ALA A 110 3.59 -7.61 -2.61
C ALA A 110 4.74 -8.12 -3.49
N VAL A 111 4.43 -8.64 -4.67
CA VAL A 111 5.44 -9.09 -5.64
C VAL A 111 6.30 -7.93 -6.12
N LEU A 112 5.69 -6.80 -6.51
CA LEU A 112 6.42 -5.60 -6.93
C LEU A 112 7.34 -5.06 -5.81
N TRP A 113 6.86 -5.10 -4.58
CA TRP A 113 7.64 -4.70 -3.41
C TRP A 113 8.87 -5.58 -3.19
N ILE A 114 8.71 -6.90 -3.27
CA ILE A 114 9.82 -7.86 -3.16
C ILE A 114 10.83 -7.64 -4.29
N ILE A 115 10.36 -7.50 -5.54
CA ILE A 115 11.23 -7.25 -6.70
C ILE A 115 12.05 -5.98 -6.48
N TYR A 116 11.42 -4.91 -6.00
CA TYR A 116 12.12 -3.65 -5.72
C TYR A 116 13.17 -3.82 -4.61
N LEU A 117 12.84 -4.50 -3.52
CA LEU A 117 13.78 -4.75 -2.43
C LEU A 117 15.01 -5.56 -2.88
N VAL A 118 14.81 -6.57 -3.72
CA VAL A 118 15.90 -7.46 -4.15
C VAL A 118 16.72 -6.85 -5.28
N ARG A 119 16.10 -6.18 -6.26
CA ARG A 119 16.78 -5.75 -7.49
C ARG A 119 17.09 -4.26 -7.55
N THR A 120 16.18 -3.41 -7.07
CA THR A 120 16.26 -1.96 -7.26
C THR A 120 16.93 -1.27 -6.09
N TYR A 121 16.54 -1.64 -4.86
CA TYR A 121 17.10 -1.11 -3.63
C TYR A 121 18.64 -1.20 -3.54
N PRO A 122 19.32 -2.34 -3.84
CA PRO A 122 20.78 -2.39 -3.77
C PRO A 122 21.45 -1.44 -4.77
N LYS A 123 20.86 -1.25 -5.95
CA LYS A 123 21.38 -0.34 -6.98
C LYS A 123 21.24 1.12 -6.56
N GLU A 124 20.06 1.50 -6.06
CA GLU A 124 19.83 2.87 -5.55
C GLU A 124 20.74 3.20 -4.37
N ARG A 125 20.95 2.23 -3.46
CA ARG A 125 21.88 2.37 -2.34
C ARG A 125 23.32 2.58 -2.81
N ALA A 126 23.80 1.78 -3.76
CA ALA A 126 25.15 1.92 -4.30
C ALA A 126 25.35 3.27 -5.01
N ASN A 127 24.38 3.69 -5.83
CA ASN A 127 24.41 4.98 -6.52
C ASN A 127 24.41 6.16 -5.54
N TYR A 128 23.63 6.09 -4.46
CA TYR A 128 23.60 7.13 -3.44
C TYR A 128 24.93 7.26 -2.69
N ILE A 129 25.59 6.14 -2.37
CA ILE A 129 26.93 6.14 -1.76
C ILE A 129 27.94 6.77 -2.73
N ALA A 130 27.92 6.38 -4.01
CA ALA A 130 28.79 6.96 -5.02
C ALA A 130 28.56 8.47 -5.18
N TYR A 131 27.30 8.91 -5.13
CA TYR A 131 26.93 10.33 -5.16
C TYR A 131 27.43 11.09 -3.92
N GLN A 132 27.28 10.53 -2.71
CA GLN A 132 27.82 11.13 -1.48
C GLN A 132 29.35 11.27 -1.53
N ASN A 133 30.06 10.25 -2.02
CA ASN A 133 31.51 10.32 -2.18
C ASN A 133 31.91 11.43 -3.17
N ARG A 134 31.18 11.60 -4.28
CA ARG A 134 31.41 12.69 -5.24
C ARG A 134 31.16 14.08 -4.65
N GLN A 135 30.16 14.22 -3.78
CA GLN A 135 29.87 15.50 -3.10
C GLN A 135 30.96 15.92 -2.11
N GLN A 136 31.78 14.99 -1.59
CA GLN A 136 32.93 15.34 -0.75
C GLN A 136 34.02 16.09 -1.51
N TYR A 137 34.11 15.89 -2.83
CA TYR A 137 35.09 16.55 -3.70
C TYR A 137 34.58 17.85 -4.31
N ILE A 138 33.30 18.17 -4.16
CA ILE A 138 32.75 19.46 -4.58
C ILE A 138 32.97 20.45 -3.43
N PRO A 139 33.82 21.47 -3.61
CA PRO A 139 34.01 22.47 -2.57
C PRO A 139 32.66 23.10 -2.24
N LYS A 140 32.21 22.97 -0.99
CA LYS A 140 31.03 23.68 -0.50
C LYS A 140 31.32 25.15 -0.66
N GLY A 141 30.76 25.75 -1.72
CA GLY A 141 30.95 27.16 -2.02
C GLY A 141 30.72 27.98 -0.77
N ASN A 142 31.77 28.66 -0.33
CA ASN A 142 31.73 29.54 0.83
C ASN A 142 30.69 30.62 0.54
N LYS A 143 29.45 30.44 1.01
CA LYS A 143 28.48 31.54 1.15
C LYS A 143 28.92 32.44 2.31
N ARG A 144 30.17 32.89 2.29
CA ARG A 144 30.65 33.98 3.14
C ARG A 144 30.04 35.25 2.56
N LYS A 145 28.89 35.60 3.12
CA LYS A 145 28.36 36.97 3.27
C LYS A 145 28.92 37.98 2.27
N ALA A 146 28.37 38.04 1.06
CA ALA A 146 28.37 39.28 0.29
C ALA A 146 27.31 40.22 0.88
N LYS A 147 27.48 40.63 2.15
CA LYS A 147 26.92 41.90 2.63
C LYS A 147 27.97 42.94 2.25
N ALA A 148 28.13 43.13 0.94
CA ALA A 148 28.96 44.17 0.38
C ALA A 148 28.28 45.50 0.73
N THR A 149 28.91 46.22 1.64
CA THR A 149 29.02 47.67 1.68
C THR A 149 28.42 48.36 0.45
N SER A 150 27.20 48.89 0.57
CA SER A 150 26.72 49.94 -0.33
C SER A 150 26.14 51.06 0.52
N ARG A 151 27.00 52.07 0.71
CA ARG A 151 26.76 53.49 1.02
C ARG A 151 25.68 53.84 2.05
#